data_AF-A0A2E7MV08-F1
#
_entry.id   AF-A0A2E7MV08-F1
#
_cell.length_a   1.000
_cell.length_b   1.000
_cell.length_c   1.000
_cell.angle_alpha   90.00
_cell.angle_beta   90.00
_cell.angle_gamma   90.00
#
_symmetry.space_group_name_H-M   'P 1'
#
loop_
_entity.id
_entity.type
_entity.pdbx_description
1 polymer ?
#
loop_
_entity_poly.entity_id
_entity_poly.type
_entity_poly.pdbx_seq_one_letter_code
_entity_poly.pdbx_strand_id
1 'polypeptide(L)'
;MAIHNFNYTYQYVSHESVRRSGTDSTPLVSSVTISITAVDQADNSKTITTEETRALDYFYLQDADLPGSFIPLANVTDQNMIDWFKDGMVTADFDGYYTTKLYGTAEMDGT
;
A
#
# COMPACT_ATOMS: atom_id res chain seq x y z
N MET A 1 28.10 6.04 2.76
CA MET A 1 26.81 5.51 2.26
C MET A 1 25.97 6.67 1.79
N ALA A 2 25.39 6.58 0.60
CA ALA A 2 24.52 7.64 0.10
C ALA A 2 23.14 7.53 0.77
N ILE A 3 22.55 8.67 1.15
CA ILE A 3 21.15 8.71 1.57
C ILE A 3 20.33 8.82 0.28
N HIS A 4 19.53 7.79 -0.02
CA HIS A 4 18.63 7.77 -1.15
C HIS A 4 17.22 8.13 -0.69
N ASN A 5 16.62 9.10 -1.36
CA ASN A 5 15.21 9.46 -1.19
C ASN A 5 14.50 9.27 -2.53
N PHE A 6 13.24 8.87 -2.50
CA PHE A 6 12.50 8.58 -3.71
C PHE A 6 11.24 9.42 -3.84
N ASN A 7 10.90 9.77 -5.08
CA ASN A 7 9.56 10.22 -5.44
C ASN A 7 8.71 9.00 -5.77
N TYR A 8 7.57 8.88 -5.10
CA TYR A 8 6.65 7.76 -5.27
C TYR A 8 5.40 8.15 -6.06
N THR A 9 5.06 7.35 -7.06
CA THR A 9 3.72 7.36 -7.67
C THR A 9 3.03 6.04 -7.38
N TYR A 10 1.71 6.10 -7.15
CA TYR A 10 0.88 4.98 -6.75
C TYR A 10 -0.25 4.81 -7.75
N GLN A 11 -0.50 3.57 -8.17
CA GLN A 11 -1.60 3.21 -9.05
C GLN A 11 -2.32 1.99 -8.49
N TYR A 12 -3.64 2.08 -8.36
CA TYR A 12 -4.46 0.94 -7.98
C TYR A 12 -4.39 -0.17 -9.03
N VAL A 13 -4.22 -1.42 -8.58
CA VAL A 13 -4.16 -2.61 -9.44
C VAL A 13 -5.37 -3.49 -9.17
N SER A 14 -5.51 -3.97 -7.94
CA SER A 14 -6.57 -4.91 -7.55
C SER A 14 -6.84 -4.86 -6.05
N HIS A 15 -7.91 -5.52 -5.63
CA HIS A 15 -8.21 -5.78 -4.22
C HIS A 15 -8.83 -7.17 -4.08
N GLU A 16 -8.78 -7.70 -2.87
CA GLU A 16 -9.62 -8.84 -2.47
C GLU A 16 -10.69 -8.37 -1.49
N SER A 17 -11.79 -9.12 -1.43
CA SER A 17 -12.86 -8.86 -0.48
C SER A 17 -13.35 -10.15 0.17
N VAL A 18 -13.86 -10.00 1.38
CA VAL A 18 -14.50 -11.05 2.16
C VAL A 18 -15.91 -10.63 2.53
N ARG A 19 -16.78 -11.59 2.81
CA ARG A 19 -18.10 -11.28 3.35
C ARG A 19 -17.97 -10.86 4.82
N ARG A 20 -18.82 -9.93 5.24
CA ARG A 20 -18.87 -9.48 6.63
C ARG A 20 -19.13 -10.63 7.60
N SER A 21 -20.07 -11.52 7.29
CA SER A 21 -20.32 -12.72 8.09
C SER A 21 -20.94 -13.85 7.25
N GLY A 22 -21.24 -14.98 7.89
CA GLY A 22 -21.95 -16.10 7.23
C GLY A 22 -23.39 -15.75 6.82
N THR A 23 -24.00 -14.74 7.44
CA THR A 23 -25.38 -14.31 7.19
C THR A 23 -25.47 -12.92 6.56
N ASP A 24 -24.41 -12.13 6.59
CA ASP A 24 -24.30 -10.81 5.96
C ASP A 24 -23.34 -10.85 4.77
N SER A 25 -23.88 -10.68 3.58
CA SER A 25 -23.13 -10.72 2.31
C SER A 25 -22.44 -9.41 1.96
N THR A 26 -22.50 -8.38 2.82
CA THR A 26 -21.81 -7.11 2.60
C THR A 26 -20.30 -7.37 2.41
N PRO A 27 -19.72 -6.97 1.27
CA PRO A 27 -18.30 -7.18 1.02
C PRO A 27 -17.47 -6.16 1.82
N LEU A 28 -16.41 -6.66 2.44
CA LEU A 28 -15.38 -5.89 3.13
C LEU A 28 -14.06 -6.08 2.38
N VAL A 29 -13.34 -5.00 2.10
CA VAL A 29 -12.03 -5.08 1.46
C VAL A 29 -11.02 -5.69 2.43
N SER A 30 -10.40 -6.80 2.05
CA SER A 30 -9.46 -7.54 2.89
C SER A 30 -8.01 -7.25 2.57
N SER A 31 -7.70 -6.95 1.32
CA SER A 31 -6.37 -6.60 0.86
C SER A 31 -6.44 -5.68 -0.35
N VAL A 32 -5.39 -4.86 -0.52
CA VAL A 32 -5.24 -3.96 -1.66
C VAL A 32 -3.86 -4.18 -2.27
N THR A 33 -3.81 -4.27 -3.59
CA THR A 33 -2.57 -4.32 -4.38
C THR A 33 -2.40 -2.99 -5.12
N ILE A 34 -1.27 -2.33 -4.89
CA ILE A 34 -0.89 -1.07 -5.51
C ILE A 34 0.41 -1.27 -6.30
N SER A 35 0.44 -0.73 -7.52
CA SER A 35 1.68 -0.56 -8.27
C SER A 35 2.34 0.73 -7.83
N ILE A 36 3.60 0.64 -7.44
CA ILE A 36 4.39 1.73 -6.88
C ILE A 36 5.60 1.93 -7.76
N THR A 37 5.74 3.14 -8.29
CA THR A 37 6.96 3.54 -9.00
C THR A 37 7.78 4.44 -8.10
N ALA A 38 8.99 4.01 -7.78
CA ALA A 38 9.98 4.76 -7.02
C ALA A 38 11.03 5.32 -8.00
N VAL A 39 11.20 6.64 -7.99
CA VAL A 39 12.22 7.35 -8.79
C VAL A 39 13.19 8.03 -7.82
N ASP A 40 14.48 7.68 -7.90
CA ASP A 40 15.50 8.31 -7.07
C ASP A 40 15.57 9.82 -7.36
N GLN A 41 15.56 10.64 -6.30
CA GLN A 41 15.54 12.09 -6.43
C GLN A 41 16.86 12.68 -6.94
N ALA A 42 17.99 12.01 -6.68
CA ALA A 42 19.31 12.41 -7.12
C ALA A 42 19.67 11.85 -8.50
N ASP A 43 19.09 10.71 -8.90
CA ASP A 43 19.30 10.07 -10.21
C ASP A 43 18.00 9.50 -10.79
N ASN A 44 17.32 10.28 -11.63
CA ASN A 44 16.06 9.85 -12.24
C ASN A 44 16.18 8.64 -13.20
N SER A 45 17.39 8.21 -13.58
CA SER A 45 17.60 6.96 -14.32
C SER A 45 17.40 5.73 -13.44
N LYS A 46 17.45 5.91 -12.11
CA LYS A 46 17.22 4.88 -11.09
C LYS A 46 15.75 4.88 -10.72
N THR A 47 14.99 4.15 -11.53
CA THR A 47 13.55 3.96 -11.38
C THR A 47 13.23 2.48 -11.26
N ILE A 48 12.32 2.13 -10.35
CA ILE A 48 11.76 0.78 -10.25
C ILE A 48 10.26 0.87 -10.04
N THR A 49 9.53 -0.06 -10.67
CA THR A 49 8.10 -0.26 -10.43
C THR A 49 7.90 -1.63 -9.80
N THR A 50 7.23 -1.69 -8.65
CA THR A 50 6.85 -2.94 -7.99
C THR A 50 5.34 -2.95 -7.70
N GLU A 51 4.76 -4.14 -7.63
CA GLU A 51 3.41 -4.33 -7.09
C GLU A 51 3.52 -4.82 -5.66
N GLU A 52 2.86 -4.12 -4.75
CA GLU A 52 2.87 -4.44 -3.33
C GLU A 52 1.43 -4.69 -2.88
N THR A 53 1.20 -5.83 -2.25
CA THR A 53 -0.09 -6.21 -1.69
C THR A 53 -0.05 -6.05 -0.19
N ARG A 54 -1.07 -5.41 0.38
CA ARG A 54 -1.21 -5.29 1.83
C ARG A 54 -2.58 -5.73 2.30
N ALA A 55 -2.60 -6.47 3.39
CA ALA A 55 -3.82 -6.72 4.14
C ALA A 55 -4.32 -5.42 4.80
N LEU A 56 -5.64 -5.25 4.84
CA LEU A 56 -6.30 -4.23 5.64
C LEU A 56 -6.86 -4.89 6.90
N ASP A 57 -6.91 -4.14 8.00
CA ASP A 57 -7.63 -4.60 9.19
C ASP A 57 -9.13 -4.41 8.97
N TYR A 58 -9.82 -5.48 8.58
CA TYR A 58 -11.26 -5.50 8.39
C TYR A 58 -11.99 -6.24 9.51
N PHE A 59 -11.28 -6.82 10.48
CA PHE A 59 -11.88 -7.71 11.49
C PHE A 59 -12.85 -6.95 12.39
N TYR A 60 -12.55 -5.69 12.70
CA TYR A 60 -13.48 -4.85 13.48
C TYR A 60 -14.81 -4.61 12.77
N LEU A 61 -14.86 -4.68 11.43
CA LEU A 61 -16.09 -4.53 10.63
C LEU A 61 -16.93 -5.82 10.61
N GLN A 62 -16.34 -6.96 10.97
CA GLN A 62 -17.05 -8.25 11.05
C GLN A 62 -17.86 -8.39 12.35
N ASP A 63 -17.39 -7.79 13.45
CA ASP A 63 -17.94 -8.00 14.80
C ASP A 63 -18.79 -6.80 15.32
N ALA A 64 -18.78 -5.67 14.62
CA ALA A 64 -19.50 -4.46 15.02
C ALA A 64 -20.44 -3.95 13.93
N ASP A 65 -21.42 -3.11 14.30
CA ASP A 65 -22.20 -2.34 13.33
C ASP A 65 -21.28 -1.51 12.44
N LEU A 66 -21.60 -1.47 11.14
CA LEU A 66 -20.80 -0.70 10.19
C LEU A 66 -20.81 0.77 10.60
N PRO A 67 -19.64 1.41 10.74
CA PRO A 67 -19.59 2.81 11.12
C PRO A 67 -20.26 3.66 10.03
N GLY A 68 -20.77 4.84 10.40
CA GLY A 68 -21.36 5.77 9.43
C GLY A 68 -20.39 6.26 8.35
N SER A 69 -19.08 6.10 8.58
CA SER A 69 -18.01 6.37 7.62
C SER A 69 -17.68 5.19 6.69
N PHE A 70 -18.34 4.04 6.84
CA PHE A 70 -18.12 2.87 5.98
C PHE A 70 -18.47 3.20 4.53
N ILE A 71 -17.58 2.85 3.61
CA ILE A 71 -17.76 3.04 2.17
C ILE A 71 -18.13 1.68 1.57
N PRO A 72 -19.38 1.48 1.09
CA PRO A 72 -19.76 0.26 0.39
C PRO A 72 -18.87 0.04 -0.83
N LEU A 73 -18.51 -1.22 -1.13
CA LEU A 73 -17.56 -1.54 -2.21
C LEU A 73 -17.91 -0.88 -3.56
N ALA A 74 -19.21 -0.79 -3.90
CA ALA A 74 -19.68 -0.13 -5.12
C ALA A 74 -19.35 1.37 -5.22
N ASN A 75 -19.05 2.01 -4.10
CA ASN A 75 -18.71 3.42 -3.98
C ASN A 75 -17.22 3.64 -3.67
N VAL A 76 -16.43 2.57 -3.51
CA VAL A 76 -14.99 2.70 -3.25
C VAL A 76 -14.30 3.14 -4.54
N THR A 77 -13.49 4.18 -4.43
CA THR A 77 -12.68 4.69 -5.55
C THR A 77 -11.26 4.14 -5.48
N ASP A 78 -10.55 4.18 -6.61
CA ASP A 78 -9.12 3.86 -6.68
C ASP A 78 -8.32 4.72 -5.69
N GLN A 79 -8.70 5.99 -5.51
CA GLN A 79 -8.05 6.88 -4.55
C GLN A 79 -8.25 6.39 -3.10
N ASN A 80 -9.43 5.88 -2.75
CA ASN A 80 -9.65 5.29 -1.42
C ASN A 80 -8.76 4.06 -1.21
N MET A 81 -8.60 3.21 -2.22
CA MET A 81 -7.72 2.03 -2.14
C MET A 81 -6.25 2.44 -1.94
N ILE A 82 -5.80 3.45 -2.68
CA ILE A 82 -4.45 4.01 -2.53
C ILE A 82 -4.26 4.63 -1.14
N ASP A 83 -5.23 5.42 -0.66
CA ASP A 83 -5.14 6.07 0.65
C ASP A 83 -5.14 5.05 1.78
N TRP A 84 -6.00 4.04 1.71
CA TRP A 84 -5.96 2.92 2.65
C TRP A 84 -4.62 2.24 2.61
N PHE A 85 -4.11 1.86 1.43
CA PHE A 85 -2.77 1.30 1.28
C PHE A 85 -1.67 2.21 1.84
N LYS A 86 -1.80 3.54 1.83
CA LYS A 86 -0.78 4.43 2.40
C LYS A 86 -0.87 4.59 3.92
N ASP A 87 -2.04 4.45 4.52
CA ASP A 87 -2.26 4.70 5.95
C ASP A 87 -1.41 3.81 6.88
N GLY A 88 -1.18 2.56 6.47
CA GLY A 88 -0.29 1.63 7.18
C GLY A 88 1.16 1.65 6.69
N MET A 89 1.68 2.77 6.17
CA MET A 89 3.04 2.88 5.66
C MET A 89 3.82 4.04 6.30
N VAL A 90 5.13 3.83 6.46
CA VAL A 90 6.09 4.87 6.82
C VAL A 90 7.05 5.07 5.65
N THR A 91 7.22 6.31 5.19
CA THR A 91 8.05 6.63 4.01
C THR A 91 9.50 6.17 4.15
N ALA A 92 10.08 6.25 5.36
CA ALA A 92 11.46 5.82 5.60
C ALA A 92 11.69 4.31 5.37
N ASP A 93 10.70 3.47 5.69
CA ASP A 93 10.78 2.02 5.42
C ASP A 93 10.82 1.75 3.91
N PHE A 94 10.14 2.60 3.15
CA PHE A 94 10.07 2.56 1.70
C PHE A 94 11.37 3.01 1.04
N ASP A 95 11.98 4.09 1.53
CA ASP A 95 13.28 4.56 1.04
C ASP A 95 14.34 3.45 1.25
N GLY A 96 14.37 2.80 2.43
CA GLY A 96 15.28 1.69 2.71
C GLY A 96 15.02 0.45 1.83
N TYR A 97 13.75 0.09 1.64
CA TYR A 97 13.35 -1.03 0.77
C TYR A 97 13.79 -0.80 -0.67
N TYR A 98 13.49 0.37 -1.25
CA TYR A 98 13.83 0.66 -2.65
C TYR A 98 15.31 0.94 -2.88
N THR A 99 16.01 1.50 -1.89
CA THR A 99 17.48 1.56 -1.90
C THR A 99 18.07 0.17 -2.08
N THR A 100 17.59 -0.80 -1.30
CA THR A 100 18.06 -2.19 -1.37
C THR A 100 17.74 -2.83 -2.72
N LYS A 101 16.57 -2.55 -3.30
CA LYS A 101 16.17 -3.11 -4.60
C LYS A 101 16.97 -2.54 -5.77
N LEU A 102 17.27 -1.24 -5.75
CA LEU A 102 17.96 -0.55 -6.85
C LEU A 102 19.48 -0.61 -6.76
N TYR A 103 20.03 -0.55 -5.54
CA TYR A 103 21.46 -0.42 -5.30
C TYR A 103 22.08 -1.59 -4.52
N GLY A 104 21.25 -2.48 -3.95
CA GLY A 104 21.69 -3.62 -3.15
C GLY A 104 21.87 -3.30 -1.66
N THR A 105 22.08 -4.34 -0.85
CA THR A 105 22.18 -4.21 0.63
C THR A 105 23.43 -3.47 1.11
N ALA A 106 24.48 -3.38 0.28
CA ALA A 106 25.72 -2.69 0.63
C ALA A 106 25.56 -1.16 0.76
N GLU A 107 24.54 -0.58 0.10
CA GLU A 107 24.17 0.83 0.25
C GLU A 107 23.19 1.07 1.43
N MET A 108 22.89 0.04 2.23
CA MET A 108 22.08 0.16 3.46
C MET A 108 22.91 0.02 4.76
N ASP A 109 24.12 -0.55 4.70
CA ASP A 109 24.93 -0.91 5.87
C ASP A 109 25.89 0.19 6.35
N GLY A 110 25.29 1.28 6.84
CA GLY A 110 25.99 2.44 7.41
C GLY A 110 25.49 2.81 8.81
N THR A 111 25.03 1.81 9.57
CA THR A 111 24.71 1.96 11.00
C THR A 111 25.96 1.93 11.88
#